data_AF-A0A6J8A3J7-F1
#
_entry.id   AF-A0A6J8A3J7-F1
#
_cell.length_a   1.000
_cell.length_b   1.000
_cell.length_c   1.000
_cell.angle_alpha   90.00
_cell.angle_beta   90.00
_cell.angle_gamma   90.00
#
_symmetry.space_group_name_H-M   'P 1'
#
loop_
_entity.id
_entity.type
_entity.pdbx_description
1 polymer ?
#
loop_
_entity_poly.entity_id
_entity_poly.type
_entity_poly.pdbx_seq_one_letter_code
_entity_poly.pdbx_strand_id
1 'polypeptide(L)'
;MNIHGIPIVYGRNHPRQENSVNREKEFKGVAYDESNFQRPQTNSTLVRHVNFKCFRCGKFGHFKVNCTSPNKVPKSTKRKERDSIRLRVFLAKKMNNDFPFSNLDDKNFQITVTKTNLPVKMEMNSLKINIQKLRKEIAEHEKEIVNKNSRISDLTLSLEVKEEMHDEEVEQLENFIKFQGEQNEELEKQRRFAESTLFSVQTSVESANRGLYKELQQEKQTVQEWIKICEKQSEVITHYRSLWENVKLK
;
A
#
# COMPACT_ATOMS: atom_id res chain seq x y z
N MET A 1 -45.70 -27.66 -28.61
CA MET A 1 -44.46 -26.89 -28.38
C MET A 1 -44.03 -27.14 -26.95
N ASN A 2 -43.05 -28.03 -26.76
CA ASN A 2 -42.52 -28.42 -25.44
C ASN A 2 -41.43 -27.44 -25.03
N ILE A 3 -41.61 -26.77 -23.90
CA ILE A 3 -40.58 -25.91 -23.29
C ILE A 3 -39.95 -26.74 -22.16
N HIS A 4 -38.71 -27.18 -22.39
CA HIS A 4 -37.92 -27.88 -21.40
C HIS A 4 -37.52 -26.94 -20.26
N GLY A 5 -37.88 -27.31 -19.03
CA GLY A 5 -37.50 -26.64 -17.80
C GLY A 5 -36.01 -26.80 -17.49
N ILE A 6 -35.37 -25.68 -17.17
CA ILE A 6 -34.00 -25.61 -16.65
C ILE A 6 -34.07 -25.84 -15.13
N PRO A 7 -33.34 -26.81 -14.55
CA PRO A 7 -33.31 -26.97 -13.11
C PRO A 7 -32.37 -25.94 -12.47
N ILE A 8 -32.91 -25.17 -11.52
CA ILE A 8 -32.17 -24.27 -10.64
C ILE A 8 -31.47 -25.12 -9.58
N VAL A 9 -30.14 -25.17 -9.63
CA VAL A 9 -29.31 -25.84 -8.61
C VAL A 9 -29.14 -24.88 -7.42
N TYR A 10 -29.77 -25.20 -6.29
CA TYR A 10 -29.52 -24.53 -5.02
C TYR A 10 -28.15 -24.96 -4.49
N GLY A 11 -27.18 -24.04 -4.51
CA GLY A 11 -25.89 -24.21 -3.85
C GLY A 11 -26.06 -24.23 -2.33
N ARG A 12 -25.60 -25.31 -1.69
CA ARG A 12 -25.49 -25.44 -0.24
C ARG A 12 -24.43 -24.47 0.28
N ASN A 13 -24.85 -23.47 1.05
CA ASN A 13 -23.97 -22.69 1.90
C ASN A 13 -23.49 -23.56 3.07
N HIS A 14 -22.18 -23.82 3.11
CA HIS A 14 -21.51 -24.33 4.30
C HIS A 14 -21.36 -23.18 5.32
N PRO A 15 -21.65 -23.40 6.62
CA PRO A 15 -21.31 -22.43 7.66
C PRO A 15 -19.79 -22.45 7.89
N ARG A 16 -19.16 -21.29 7.69
CA ARG A 16 -17.78 -21.00 8.08
C ARG A 16 -17.75 -20.83 9.60
N GLN A 17 -17.21 -21.83 10.31
CA GLN A 17 -16.90 -21.71 11.73
C GLN A 17 -15.72 -20.74 11.90
N GLU A 18 -16.00 -19.57 12.46
CA GLU A 18 -14.98 -18.64 12.93
C GLU A 18 -14.52 -19.08 14.33
N ASN A 19 -13.33 -19.69 14.39
CA ASN A 19 -12.61 -19.89 15.64
C ASN A 19 -11.88 -18.60 16.01
N SER A 20 -12.52 -17.74 16.80
CA SER A 20 -11.84 -16.63 17.50
C SER A 20 -11.30 -17.14 18.85
N VAL A 21 -10.03 -17.55 18.84
CA VAL A 21 -9.29 -17.81 20.07
C VAL A 21 -8.91 -16.46 20.69
N ASN A 22 -9.61 -16.10 21.76
CA ASN A 22 -9.22 -15.06 22.70
C ASN A 22 -7.80 -15.33 23.24
N ARG A 23 -6.87 -14.41 22.96
CA ARG A 23 -5.61 -14.27 23.69
C ARG A 23 -5.55 -12.87 24.29
N GLU A 24 -6.24 -12.71 25.41
CA GLU A 24 -5.92 -11.67 26.38
C GLU A 24 -4.52 -11.98 26.93
N LYS A 25 -3.54 -11.16 26.55
CA LYS A 25 -2.27 -11.08 27.26
C LYS A 25 -2.36 -9.91 28.21
N GLU A 26 -2.39 -10.25 29.49
CA GLU A 26 -2.20 -9.39 30.65
C GLU A 26 -1.03 -8.42 30.41
N PHE A 27 -1.34 -7.13 30.30
CA PHE A 27 -0.37 -6.06 30.40
C PHE A 27 -0.17 -5.76 31.89
N LYS A 28 0.86 -6.36 32.49
CA LYS A 28 1.32 -5.96 33.83
C LYS A 28 2.01 -4.60 33.70
N GLY A 29 1.40 -3.60 34.31
CA GLY A 29 1.96 -2.25 34.44
C GLY A 29 3.29 -2.29 35.18
N VAL A 30 4.29 -1.64 34.58
CA VAL A 30 5.55 -1.31 35.24
C VAL A 30 5.49 0.19 35.54
N ALA A 31 5.52 0.53 36.82
CA ALA A 31 5.62 1.89 37.33
C ALA A 31 6.93 2.52 36.85
N TYR A 32 6.86 3.74 36.33
CA TYR A 32 8.05 4.55 36.02
C TYR A 32 8.45 5.35 37.25
N ASP A 33 9.71 5.20 37.66
CA ASP A 33 10.37 5.96 38.71
C ASP A 33 11.20 7.07 38.04
N GLU A 34 10.95 8.33 38.43
CA GLU A 34 11.24 9.53 37.64
C GLU A 34 12.52 10.26 38.07
N SER A 35 13.57 9.52 38.44
CA SER A 35 14.81 10.13 38.95
C SER A 35 16.09 9.44 38.48
N ASN A 36 16.49 9.70 37.22
CA ASN A 36 17.90 9.79 36.80
C ASN A 36 18.00 10.18 35.31
N PHE A 37 17.94 11.48 35.03
CA PHE A 37 18.22 12.01 33.69
C PHE A 37 19.71 12.33 33.54
N GLN A 38 20.54 11.29 33.41
CA GLN A 38 21.84 11.42 32.76
C GLN A 38 21.71 10.92 31.33
N ARG A 39 21.88 11.86 30.38
CA ARG A 39 21.74 11.65 28.93
C ARG A 39 22.58 10.44 28.48
N PRO A 40 21.97 9.39 27.91
CA PRO A 40 22.73 8.39 27.18
C PRO A 40 23.10 8.99 25.82
N GLN A 41 24.40 9.13 25.55
CA GLN A 41 24.89 9.39 24.20
C GLN A 41 24.70 8.12 23.37
N THR A 42 23.51 7.97 22.78
CA THR A 42 23.18 6.87 21.87
C THR A 42 23.70 7.17 20.47
N ASN A 43 24.99 6.91 20.28
CA ASN A 43 25.51 6.45 19.00
C ASN A 43 24.87 5.09 18.66
N SER A 44 23.68 5.05 18.07
CA SER A 44 23.21 3.85 17.36
C SER A 44 22.03 4.15 16.45
N THR A 45 22.30 4.89 15.37
CA THR A 45 21.56 4.71 14.11
C THR A 45 21.81 3.29 13.62
N LEU A 46 21.03 2.33 14.12
CA LEU A 46 20.80 1.02 13.50
C LEU A 46 19.94 1.22 12.24
N VAL A 47 20.47 2.01 11.30
CA VAL A 47 20.02 2.00 9.92
C VAL A 47 20.53 0.69 9.35
N ARG A 48 19.59 -0.16 8.92
CA ARG A 48 19.84 -1.37 8.12
C ARG A 48 20.57 -0.98 6.84
N HIS A 49 21.89 -0.82 6.92
CA HIS A 49 22.76 -0.61 5.79
C HIS A 49 23.27 -1.95 5.26
N VAL A 50 22.33 -2.79 4.84
CA VAL A 50 22.63 -4.03 4.13
C VAL A 50 22.72 -3.70 2.65
N ASN A 51 23.95 -3.57 2.15
CA ASN A 51 24.41 -3.81 0.76
C ASN A 51 25.38 -2.79 0.16
N PHE A 52 25.91 -1.81 0.91
CA PHE A 52 27.01 -1.01 0.37
C PHE A 52 28.38 -1.58 0.75
N LYS A 53 29.24 -1.80 -0.26
CA LYS A 53 30.65 -2.19 -0.08
C LYS A 53 31.49 -0.95 0.16
N CYS A 54 32.39 -0.99 1.15
CA CYS A 54 33.36 0.07 1.37
C CYS A 54 34.29 0.20 0.14
N PHE A 55 34.32 1.37 -0.49
CA PHE A 55 35.18 1.63 -1.66
C PHE A 55 36.69 1.53 -1.38
N ARG A 56 37.11 1.48 -0.11
CA ARG A 56 38.52 1.38 0.28
C ARG A 56 38.99 -0.07 0.41
N CYS A 57 38.18 -0.93 1.03
CA CYS A 57 38.58 -2.30 1.36
C CYS A 57 37.68 -3.40 0.74
N GLY A 58 36.54 -3.03 0.15
CA GLY A 58 35.58 -3.93 -0.47
C GLY A 58 34.68 -4.72 0.49
N LYS A 59 34.85 -4.57 1.82
CA LYS A 59 34.00 -5.23 2.83
C LYS A 59 32.72 -4.42 3.08
N PHE A 60 31.65 -5.10 3.48
CA PHE A 60 30.35 -4.49 3.80
C PHE A 60 30.32 -3.89 5.22
N GLY A 61 29.35 -3.02 5.48
CA GLY A 61 29.00 -2.58 6.83
C GLY A 61 29.70 -1.33 7.36
N HIS A 62 30.49 -0.61 6.55
CA HIS A 62 31.08 0.67 6.95
C HIS A 62 31.41 1.58 5.75
N PHE A 63 31.36 2.90 5.96
CA PHE A 63 31.77 3.89 4.96
C PHE A 63 33.29 4.04 4.90
N LYS A 64 33.78 4.61 3.78
CA LYS A 64 35.21 4.89 3.54
C LYS A 64 35.87 5.65 4.70
N VAL A 65 35.13 6.58 5.32
CA VAL A 65 35.58 7.43 6.43
C VAL A 65 35.93 6.61 7.67
N ASN A 66 35.23 5.50 7.91
CA ASN A 66 35.39 4.65 9.09
C ASN A 66 36.20 3.38 8.79
N CYS A 67 36.94 3.35 7.68
CA CYS A 67 37.70 2.17 7.26
C CYS A 67 39.08 2.13 7.92
N THR A 68 39.27 1.21 8.88
CA THR A 68 40.53 0.97 9.61
C THR A 68 41.58 0.20 8.81
N SER A 69 41.25 -0.31 7.62
CA SER A 69 42.22 -1.03 6.77
C SER A 69 43.22 -0.06 6.12
N PRO A 70 44.52 -0.44 6.02
CA PRO A 70 45.52 0.38 5.34
C PRO A 70 45.12 0.60 3.88
N ASN A 71 45.46 1.77 3.36
CA ASN A 71 44.98 2.28 2.07
C ASN A 71 45.51 1.42 0.91
N LYS A 72 44.78 0.37 0.53
CA LYS A 72 45.06 -0.39 -0.69
C LYS A 72 44.55 0.43 -1.86
N VAL A 73 45.36 1.38 -2.34
CA VAL A 73 45.08 2.07 -3.60
C VAL A 73 44.94 0.99 -4.67
N PRO A 74 43.76 0.79 -5.28
CA PRO A 74 43.63 -0.15 -6.37
C PRO A 74 44.57 0.38 -7.45
N LYS A 75 45.62 -0.39 -7.82
CA LYS A 75 46.43 -0.07 -8.99
C LYS A 75 45.48 -0.16 -10.18
N SER A 76 44.87 0.98 -10.54
CA SER A 76 43.85 1.05 -11.58
C SER A 76 44.39 0.36 -12.83
N THR A 77 43.62 -0.53 -13.42
CA THR A 77 43.91 -1.20 -14.69
C THR A 77 44.35 -0.19 -15.77
N LYS A 78 43.80 1.03 -15.73
CA LYS A 78 44.20 2.18 -16.56
C LYS A 78 45.68 2.56 -16.48
N ARG A 79 46.34 2.35 -15.34
CA ARG A 79 47.78 2.67 -15.16
C ARG A 79 48.65 1.57 -15.80
N LYS A 80 48.29 0.30 -15.62
CA LYS A 80 48.94 -0.84 -16.31
C LYS A 80 48.83 -0.73 -17.83
N GLU A 81 47.68 -0.30 -18.34
CA GLU A 81 47.46 -0.12 -19.78
C GLU A 81 48.27 1.05 -20.35
N ARG A 82 48.35 2.18 -19.63
CA ARG A 82 49.19 3.31 -20.02
C ARG A 82 50.68 2.95 -20.05
N ASP A 83 51.14 2.17 -19.07
CA ASP A 83 52.54 1.73 -19.01
C ASP A 83 52.85 0.69 -20.10
N SER A 84 51.89 -0.18 -20.45
CA SER A 84 51.95 -1.10 -21.61
C SER A 84 52.07 -0.36 -22.95
N ILE A 85 51.29 0.71 -23.14
CA ILE A 85 51.35 1.54 -24.34
C ILE A 85 52.72 2.24 -24.42
N ARG A 86 53.22 2.80 -23.31
CA ARG A 86 54.55 3.43 -23.27
C ARG A 86 55.67 2.46 -23.59
N LEU A 87 55.61 1.23 -23.07
CA LEU A 87 56.61 0.21 -23.36
C LEU A 87 56.59 -0.21 -24.85
N ARG A 88 55.40 -0.34 -25.45
CA ARG A 88 55.26 -0.62 -26.89
C ARG A 88 55.81 0.52 -27.77
N VAL A 89 55.52 1.77 -27.44
CA VAL A 89 56.05 2.94 -28.17
C VAL A 89 57.57 3.01 -28.02
N PHE A 90 58.11 2.73 -26.84
CA PHE A 90 59.56 2.70 -26.60
C PHE A 90 60.25 1.59 -27.41
N LEU A 91 59.70 0.37 -27.41
CA LEU A 91 60.24 -0.75 -28.21
C LEU A 91 60.15 -0.48 -29.72
N ALA A 92 59.04 0.07 -30.21
CA ALA A 92 58.90 0.45 -31.61
C ALA A 92 59.91 1.53 -32.03
N LYS A 93 60.16 2.52 -31.15
CA LYS A 93 61.16 3.57 -31.41
C LYS A 93 62.59 3.04 -31.36
N LYS A 94 62.85 2.01 -30.56
CA LYS A 94 64.14 1.31 -30.52
C LYS A 94 64.38 0.51 -31.81
N MET A 95 63.36 -0.23 -32.28
CA MET A 95 63.46 -0.99 -33.54
C MET A 95 63.62 -0.11 -34.79
N ASN A 96 63.15 1.14 -34.75
CA ASN A 96 63.38 2.10 -35.83
C ASN A 96 64.77 2.75 -35.83
N ASN A 97 65.51 2.71 -34.72
CA ASN A 97 66.86 3.29 -34.64
C ASN A 97 67.96 2.27 -34.97
N ASP A 98 67.64 0.97 -35.02
CA ASP A 98 68.60 -0.10 -35.33
C ASP A 98 68.52 -0.59 -36.80
N PHE A 99 67.72 0.07 -37.65
CA PHE A 99 67.70 -0.21 -39.10
C PHE A 99 68.52 0.84 -39.87
N PRO A 100 69.72 0.50 -40.37
CA PRO A 100 70.47 1.39 -41.24
C PRO A 100 69.81 1.43 -42.62
N PHE A 101 68.95 2.42 -42.86
CA PHE A 101 68.47 2.76 -44.21
C PHE A 101 69.53 3.56 -45.01
N SER A 102 70.81 3.26 -44.81
CA SER A 102 71.91 3.81 -45.59
C SER A 102 72.42 2.73 -46.54
N ASN A 103 71.65 2.44 -47.59
CA ASN A 103 72.07 1.89 -48.90
C ASN A 103 70.87 1.26 -49.62
N LEU A 104 70.03 2.11 -50.19
CA LEU A 104 69.20 1.71 -51.32
C LEU A 104 69.42 2.77 -52.41
N ASP A 105 70.17 2.36 -53.43
CA ASP A 105 70.51 3.20 -54.58
C ASP A 105 69.26 3.65 -55.34
N ASP A 106 69.13 4.97 -55.42
CA ASP A 106 67.95 5.75 -55.72
C ASP A 106 67.60 5.84 -57.23
N LYS A 107 67.97 4.86 -58.06
CA LYS A 107 67.89 5.00 -59.54
C LYS A 107 67.08 3.96 -60.30
N ASN A 108 66.67 2.84 -59.69
CA ASN A 108 65.86 1.81 -60.38
C ASN A 108 64.45 1.58 -59.80
N PHE A 109 64.05 2.31 -58.74
CA PHE A 109 62.68 2.24 -58.20
C PHE A 109 61.73 3.30 -58.80
N GLN A 110 62.03 3.82 -59.99
CA GLN A 110 61.12 4.74 -60.71
C GLN A 110 60.23 4.05 -61.75
N ILE A 111 60.35 2.75 -61.98
CA ILE A 111 59.64 2.06 -63.06
C ILE A 111 58.79 0.93 -62.49
N THR A 112 57.69 1.28 -61.81
CA THR A 112 56.41 0.51 -61.75
C THR A 112 55.38 1.08 -60.77
N VAL A 113 55.66 2.15 -60.02
CA VAL A 113 54.68 2.70 -59.07
C VAL A 113 53.69 3.67 -59.74
N THR A 114 53.93 4.12 -60.98
CA THR A 114 53.09 5.14 -61.62
C THR A 114 51.88 4.60 -62.40
N LYS A 115 51.77 3.29 -62.65
CA LYS A 115 50.63 2.70 -63.39
C LYS A 115 49.53 2.06 -62.52
N THR A 116 49.78 1.83 -61.23
CA THR A 116 48.77 1.28 -60.28
C THR A 116 48.08 2.35 -59.42
N ASN A 117 48.49 3.62 -59.53
CA ASN A 117 47.97 4.73 -58.71
C ASN A 117 46.63 5.33 -59.19
N LEU A 118 46.24 5.11 -60.45
CA LEU A 118 44.97 5.58 -61.01
C LEU A 118 43.72 4.89 -60.42
N PRO A 119 43.65 3.54 -60.33
CA PRO A 119 42.49 2.87 -59.73
C PRO A 119 42.31 3.22 -58.25
N VAL A 120 43.40 3.29 -57.49
CA VAL A 120 43.38 3.69 -56.06
C VAL A 120 42.87 5.12 -55.88
N LYS A 121 43.23 6.04 -56.78
CA LYS A 121 42.74 7.43 -56.73
C LYS A 121 41.24 7.54 -57.02
N MET A 122 40.71 6.72 -57.93
CA MET A 122 39.26 6.66 -58.19
C MET A 122 38.51 6.07 -57.00
N GLU A 123 39.00 4.98 -56.41
CA GLU A 123 38.43 4.39 -55.19
C GLU A 123 38.45 5.37 -54.02
N MET A 124 39.54 6.13 -53.85
CA MET A 124 39.65 7.15 -52.80
C MET A 124 38.65 8.30 -52.98
N ASN A 125 38.33 8.70 -54.21
CA ASN A 125 37.31 9.71 -54.47
C ASN A 125 35.90 9.19 -54.16
N SER A 126 35.60 7.94 -54.54
CA SER A 126 34.33 7.28 -54.19
C SER A 126 34.16 7.16 -52.67
N LEU A 127 35.22 6.79 -51.94
CA LEU A 127 35.22 6.75 -50.48
C LEU A 127 34.98 8.14 -49.87
N LYS A 128 35.58 9.20 -50.41
CA LYS A 128 35.35 10.58 -49.94
C LYS A 128 33.88 10.99 -50.10
N ILE A 129 33.25 10.66 -51.23
CA ILE A 129 31.83 10.94 -51.47
C ILE A 129 30.96 10.18 -50.47
N ASN A 130 31.24 8.89 -50.24
CA ASN A 130 30.52 8.08 -49.26
C ASN A 130 30.68 8.61 -47.83
N ILE A 131 31.88 9.02 -47.43
CA ILE A 131 32.12 9.65 -46.13
C ILE A 131 31.32 10.96 -45.99
N GLN A 132 31.28 11.79 -47.04
CA GLN A 132 30.47 13.01 -47.01
C GLN A 132 28.98 12.72 -46.92
N LYS A 133 28.49 11.69 -47.61
CA LYS A 133 27.09 11.24 -47.52
C LYS A 133 26.75 10.77 -46.10
N LEU A 134 27.57 9.88 -45.53
CA LEU A 134 27.40 9.40 -44.15
C LEU A 134 27.44 10.53 -43.12
N ARG A 135 28.30 11.53 -43.30
CA ARG A 135 28.33 12.72 -42.42
C ARG A 135 27.03 13.51 -42.47
N LYS A 136 26.42 13.66 -43.64
CA LYS A 136 25.11 14.32 -43.77
C LYS A 136 24.01 13.51 -43.09
N GLU A 137 24.00 12.19 -43.27
CA GLU A 137 23.04 11.29 -42.61
C GLU A 137 23.17 11.35 -41.08
N ILE A 138 24.41 11.33 -40.55
CA ILE A 138 24.67 11.48 -39.11
C ILE A 138 24.14 12.82 -38.60
N ALA A 139 24.44 13.93 -39.30
CA ALA A 139 23.98 15.26 -38.88
C ALA A 139 22.44 15.37 -38.88
N GLU A 140 21.76 14.69 -39.80
CA GLU A 140 20.29 14.68 -39.84
C GLU A 140 19.71 13.84 -38.68
N HIS A 141 20.29 12.68 -38.38
CA HIS A 141 19.90 11.87 -37.22
C HIS A 141 20.18 12.59 -35.89
N GLU A 142 21.26 13.35 -35.78
CA GLU A 142 21.55 14.16 -34.58
C GLU A 142 20.46 15.22 -34.35
N LYS A 143 20.00 15.91 -35.41
CA LYS A 143 18.86 16.84 -35.30
C LYS A 143 17.58 16.13 -34.89
N GLU A 144 17.31 14.95 -35.46
CA GLU A 144 16.14 14.16 -35.12
C GLU A 144 16.16 13.71 -33.65
N ILE A 145 17.33 13.29 -33.14
CA ILE A 145 17.53 12.94 -31.73
C ILE A 145 17.26 14.15 -30.83
N VAL A 146 17.79 15.32 -31.17
CA VAL A 146 17.55 16.55 -30.39
C VAL A 146 16.07 16.89 -30.35
N ASN A 147 15.36 16.80 -31.48
CA ASN A 147 13.91 17.04 -31.55
C ASN A 147 13.13 16.03 -30.69
N LYS A 148 13.45 14.73 -30.81
CA LYS A 148 12.83 13.68 -29.98
C LYS A 148 13.09 13.90 -28.49
N ASN A 149 14.30 14.30 -28.11
CA ASN A 149 14.64 14.60 -26.72
C ASN A 149 13.87 15.80 -26.18
N SER A 150 13.68 16.85 -27.00
CA SER A 150 12.80 17.99 -26.63
C SER A 150 11.39 17.50 -26.36
N ARG A 151 10.81 16.71 -27.26
CA ARG A 151 9.46 16.17 -27.11
C ARG A 151 9.32 15.24 -25.89
N ILE A 152 10.34 14.43 -25.59
CA ILE A 152 10.36 13.60 -24.37
C ILE A 152 10.33 14.51 -23.14
N SER A 153 11.15 15.56 -23.10
CA SER A 153 11.17 16.52 -21.99
C SER A 153 9.80 17.16 -21.76
N ASP A 154 9.12 17.60 -22.82
CA ASP A 154 7.79 18.23 -22.72
C ASP A 154 6.73 17.23 -22.21
N LEU A 155 6.79 15.99 -22.69
CA LEU A 155 5.89 14.93 -22.23
C LEU A 155 6.14 14.54 -20.77
N THR A 156 7.40 14.52 -20.33
CA THR A 156 7.76 14.25 -18.93
C THR A 156 7.16 15.32 -18.01
N LEU A 157 7.32 16.61 -18.34
CA LEU A 157 6.71 17.70 -17.56
C LEU A 157 5.18 17.60 -17.55
N SER A 158 4.56 17.25 -18.69
CA SER A 158 3.11 17.06 -18.75
C SER A 158 2.61 15.87 -17.93
N LEU A 159 3.43 14.84 -17.74
CA LEU A 159 3.10 13.69 -16.89
C LEU A 159 3.24 14.04 -15.42
N GLU A 160 4.32 14.74 -15.04
CA GLU A 160 4.54 15.21 -13.66
C GLU A 160 3.35 16.07 -13.17
N VAL A 161 2.88 17.02 -13.99
CA VAL A 161 1.71 17.84 -13.64
C VAL A 161 0.43 16.99 -13.48
N LYS A 162 0.26 15.95 -14.30
CA LYS A 162 -0.91 15.06 -14.18
C LYS A 162 -0.84 14.18 -12.94
N GLU A 163 0.36 13.74 -12.56
CA GLU A 163 0.58 13.00 -11.31
C GLU A 163 0.24 13.88 -10.12
N GLU A 164 0.70 15.13 -10.08
CA GLU A 164 0.34 16.09 -9.02
C GLU A 164 -1.17 16.34 -8.94
N MET A 165 -1.84 16.52 -10.09
CA MET A 165 -3.30 16.67 -10.11
C MET A 165 -4.03 15.44 -9.57
N HIS A 166 -3.56 14.23 -9.92
CA HIS A 166 -4.16 13.01 -9.40
C HIS A 166 -3.94 12.83 -7.90
N ASP A 167 -2.78 13.22 -7.38
CA ASP A 167 -2.50 13.20 -5.94
C ASP A 167 -3.44 14.15 -5.17
N GLU A 168 -3.71 15.35 -5.71
CA GLU A 168 -4.70 16.29 -5.14
C GLU A 168 -6.13 15.72 -5.19
N GLU A 169 -6.54 15.08 -6.29
CA GLU A 169 -7.84 14.43 -6.40
C GLU A 169 -7.99 13.28 -5.38
N VAL A 170 -6.94 12.48 -5.20
CA VAL A 170 -6.92 11.40 -4.21
C VAL A 170 -7.06 11.97 -2.78
N GLU A 171 -6.30 13.01 -2.44
CA GLU A 171 -6.40 13.66 -1.13
C GLU A 171 -7.82 14.23 -0.86
N GLN A 172 -8.44 14.84 -1.87
CA GLN A 172 -9.83 15.32 -1.76
C GLN A 172 -10.82 14.18 -1.50
N LEU A 173 -10.66 13.05 -2.20
CA LEU A 173 -11.52 11.86 -1.99
C LEU A 173 -11.29 11.23 -0.61
N GLU A 174 -10.06 11.14 -0.13
CA GLU A 174 -9.76 10.64 1.22
C GLU A 174 -10.41 11.50 2.30
N ASN A 175 -10.31 12.84 2.17
CA ASN A 175 -10.97 13.78 3.06
C ASN A 175 -12.49 13.63 3.03
N PHE A 176 -13.09 13.43 1.85
CA PHE A 176 -14.52 13.19 1.72
C PHE A 176 -14.96 11.88 2.39
N ILE A 177 -14.22 10.78 2.20
CA ILE A 177 -14.48 9.49 2.82
C ILE A 177 -14.39 9.62 4.35
N LYS A 178 -13.38 10.32 4.87
CA LYS A 178 -13.23 10.58 6.30
C LYS A 178 -14.43 11.33 6.87
N PHE A 179 -14.86 12.40 6.20
CA PHE A 179 -16.03 13.17 6.60
C PHE A 179 -17.31 12.30 6.64
N GLN A 180 -17.53 11.46 5.62
CA GLN A 180 -18.65 10.51 5.61
C GLN A 180 -18.57 9.50 6.75
N GLY A 181 -17.36 9.04 7.10
CA GLY A 181 -17.12 8.16 8.23
C GLY A 181 -17.54 8.80 9.57
N GLU A 182 -17.17 10.05 9.80
CA GLU A 182 -17.53 10.82 11.00
C GLU A 182 -19.05 11.03 11.10
N GLN A 183 -19.72 11.36 10.00
CA GLN A 183 -21.19 11.48 9.96
C GLN A 183 -21.90 10.16 10.27
N ASN A 184 -21.40 9.04 9.74
CA ASN A 184 -21.96 7.72 10.03
C ASN A 184 -21.75 7.30 11.49
N GLU A 185 -20.59 7.63 12.07
CA GLU A 185 -20.34 7.35 13.49
C GLU A 185 -21.31 8.13 14.40
N GLU A 186 -21.58 9.39 14.08
CA GLU A 186 -22.55 10.23 14.81
C GLU A 186 -23.99 9.69 14.68
N LEU A 187 -24.40 9.29 13.47
CA LEU A 187 -25.71 8.65 13.26
C LEU A 187 -25.86 7.36 14.05
N GLU A 188 -24.81 6.54 14.14
CA GLU A 188 -24.84 5.30 14.91
C GLU A 188 -24.90 5.56 16.42
N LYS A 189 -24.25 6.64 16.93
CA LYS A 189 -24.42 7.09 18.32
C LYS A 189 -25.87 7.50 18.61
N GLN A 190 -26.47 8.28 17.71
CA GLN A 190 -27.87 8.71 17.84
C GLN A 190 -28.82 7.51 17.80
N ARG A 191 -28.57 6.54 16.92
CA ARG A 191 -29.34 5.29 16.84
C ARG A 191 -29.26 4.50 18.15
N ARG A 192 -28.07 4.28 18.70
CA ARG A 192 -27.90 3.56 19.98
C ARG A 192 -28.60 4.27 21.15
N PHE A 193 -28.56 5.60 21.17
CA PHE A 193 -29.29 6.39 22.15
C PHE A 193 -30.81 6.21 22.03
N ALA A 194 -31.33 6.24 20.79
CA ALA A 194 -32.75 6.01 20.53
C ALA A 194 -33.19 4.58 20.92
N GLU A 195 -32.40 3.55 20.58
CA GLU A 195 -32.65 2.16 20.96
C GLU A 195 -32.66 1.98 22.49
N SER A 196 -31.70 2.60 23.19
CA SER A 196 -31.66 2.59 24.67
C SER A 196 -32.89 3.26 25.30
N THR A 197 -33.31 4.40 24.75
CA THR A 197 -34.50 5.13 25.20
C THR A 197 -35.76 4.30 24.96
N LEU A 198 -35.91 3.70 23.78
CA LEU A 198 -37.04 2.85 23.44
C LEU A 198 -37.14 1.63 24.37
N PHE A 199 -36.00 0.99 24.66
CA PHE A 199 -35.93 -0.12 25.61
C PHE A 199 -36.38 0.28 27.03
N SER A 200 -35.95 1.46 27.50
CA SER A 200 -36.37 2.00 28.80
C SER A 200 -37.88 2.25 28.86
N VAL A 201 -38.44 2.90 27.84
CA VAL A 201 -39.88 3.17 27.73
C VAL A 201 -40.67 1.85 27.69
N GLN A 202 -40.23 0.88 26.87
CA GLN A 202 -40.89 -0.42 26.79
C GLN A 202 -40.91 -1.12 28.15
N THR A 203 -39.79 -1.13 28.87
CA THR A 203 -39.69 -1.73 30.21
C THR A 203 -40.63 -1.05 31.21
N SER A 204 -40.76 0.27 31.13
CA SER A 204 -41.67 1.06 31.97
C SER A 204 -43.14 0.72 31.68
N VAL A 205 -43.52 0.68 30.39
CA VAL A 205 -44.87 0.32 29.94
C VAL A 205 -45.23 -1.11 30.37
N GLU A 206 -44.33 -2.07 30.19
CA GLU A 206 -44.54 -3.44 30.65
C GLU A 206 -44.72 -3.53 32.16
N SER A 207 -43.96 -2.74 32.93
CA SER A 207 -44.12 -2.65 34.38
C SER A 207 -45.47 -2.06 34.79
N ALA A 208 -45.90 -0.98 34.14
CA ALA A 208 -47.20 -0.35 34.40
C ALA A 208 -48.36 -1.31 34.05
N ASN A 209 -48.29 -1.99 32.91
CA ASN A 209 -49.29 -2.98 32.50
C ASN A 209 -49.37 -4.15 33.49
N ARG A 210 -48.23 -4.62 34.03
CA ARG A 210 -48.22 -5.63 35.10
C ARG A 210 -48.91 -5.12 36.38
N GLY A 211 -48.77 -3.83 36.70
CA GLY A 211 -49.47 -3.19 37.83
C GLY A 211 -50.97 -3.19 37.64
N LEU A 212 -51.44 -2.64 36.51
CA LEU A 212 -52.87 -2.58 36.17
C LEU A 212 -53.53 -3.96 36.13
N TYR A 213 -52.82 -4.98 35.60
CA TYR A 213 -53.34 -6.35 35.59
C TYR A 213 -53.53 -6.90 37.01
N LYS A 214 -52.63 -6.59 37.95
CA LYS A 214 -52.77 -7.00 39.35
C LYS A 214 -53.96 -6.32 40.02
N GLU A 215 -54.15 -5.02 39.81
CA GLU A 215 -55.30 -4.27 40.33
C GLU A 215 -56.62 -4.84 39.81
N LEU A 216 -56.71 -5.13 38.50
CA LEU A 216 -57.88 -5.75 37.90
C LEU A 216 -58.19 -7.14 38.49
N GLN A 217 -57.17 -7.96 38.77
CA GLN A 217 -57.37 -9.26 39.43
C GLN A 217 -57.87 -9.10 40.87
N GLN A 218 -57.39 -8.09 41.59
CA GLN A 218 -57.85 -7.79 42.95
C GLN A 218 -59.31 -7.34 42.95
N GLU A 219 -59.70 -6.41 42.07
CA GLU A 219 -61.10 -5.98 41.93
C GLU A 219 -62.01 -7.15 41.56
N LYS A 220 -61.58 -8.01 40.64
CA LYS A 220 -62.32 -9.23 40.28
C LYS A 220 -62.56 -10.13 41.50
N GLN A 221 -61.56 -10.32 42.36
CA GLN A 221 -61.72 -11.10 43.59
C GLN A 221 -62.71 -10.43 44.55
N THR A 222 -62.61 -9.12 44.74
CA THR A 222 -63.54 -8.36 45.58
C THR A 222 -64.99 -8.48 45.08
N VAL A 223 -65.22 -8.34 43.77
CA VAL A 223 -66.56 -8.52 43.17
C VAL A 223 -67.07 -9.94 43.39
N GLN A 224 -66.21 -10.96 43.26
CA GLN A 224 -66.60 -12.35 43.54
C GLN A 224 -66.98 -12.60 45.01
N GLU A 225 -66.32 -11.93 45.96
CA GLU A 225 -66.70 -11.99 47.38
C GLU A 225 -68.06 -11.34 47.62
N TRP A 226 -68.32 -10.18 47.01
CA TRP A 226 -69.63 -9.53 47.06
C TRP A 226 -70.75 -10.41 46.50
N ILE A 227 -70.53 -11.08 45.36
CA ILE A 227 -71.49 -12.02 44.80
C ILE A 227 -71.84 -13.12 45.81
N LYS A 228 -70.83 -13.73 46.45
CA LYS A 228 -71.05 -14.76 47.49
C LYS A 228 -71.85 -14.25 48.69
N ILE A 229 -71.62 -12.99 49.10
CA ILE A 229 -72.38 -12.37 50.19
C ILE A 229 -73.85 -12.19 49.77
N CYS A 230 -74.10 -11.68 48.56
CA CYS A 230 -75.45 -11.51 48.02
C CYS A 230 -76.19 -12.84 47.88
N GLU A 231 -75.52 -13.90 47.44
CA GLU A 231 -76.09 -15.26 47.37
C GLU A 231 -76.53 -15.74 48.75
N LYS A 232 -75.67 -15.62 49.78
CA LYS A 232 -76.02 -15.96 51.16
C LYS A 232 -77.18 -15.14 51.70
N GLN A 233 -77.23 -13.84 51.42
CA GLN A 233 -78.35 -12.99 51.84
C GLN A 233 -79.66 -13.42 51.16
N SER A 234 -79.60 -13.77 49.88
CA SER A 234 -80.74 -14.31 49.12
C SER A 234 -81.26 -15.62 49.73
N GLU A 235 -80.37 -16.53 50.14
CA GLU A 235 -80.74 -17.77 50.85
C GLU A 235 -81.47 -17.48 52.17
N VAL A 236 -80.92 -16.56 52.98
CA VAL A 236 -81.53 -16.14 54.25
C VAL A 236 -82.92 -15.54 54.02
N ILE A 237 -83.06 -14.63 53.06
CA ILE A 237 -84.36 -14.02 52.72
C ILE A 237 -85.35 -15.08 52.27
N THR A 238 -84.93 -16.03 51.43
CA THR A 238 -85.76 -17.13 50.96
C THR A 238 -86.23 -18.01 52.11
N HIS A 239 -85.35 -18.29 53.07
CA HIS A 239 -85.68 -19.03 54.28
C HIS A 239 -86.73 -18.30 55.14
N TYR A 240 -86.53 -17.00 55.42
CA TYR A 240 -87.52 -16.20 56.17
C TYR A 240 -88.87 -16.12 55.47
N ARG A 241 -88.88 -15.97 54.14
CA ARG A 241 -90.11 -15.99 53.35
C ARG A 241 -90.85 -17.32 53.49
N SER A 242 -90.14 -18.44 53.44
CA SER A 242 -90.72 -19.78 53.66
C SER A 242 -91.31 -19.91 55.08
N LEU A 243 -90.61 -19.46 56.12
CA LEU A 243 -91.14 -19.45 57.49
C LEU A 243 -92.41 -18.60 57.61
N TRP A 244 -92.44 -17.43 56.99
CA TRP A 244 -93.59 -16.53 57.00
C TRP A 244 -94.84 -17.16 56.36
N GLU A 245 -94.69 -17.77 55.18
CA GLU A 245 -95.80 -18.47 54.51
C GLU A 245 -96.36 -19.63 55.37
N ASN A 246 -95.50 -20.35 56.10
CA ASN A 246 -95.93 -21.40 57.02
C ASN A 246 -96.71 -20.87 58.23
N VAL A 247 -96.40 -19.67 58.73
CA VAL A 247 -97.14 -19.04 59.83
C VAL A 247 -98.52 -18.58 59.37
N LYS A 248 -98.64 -18.06 58.16
CA LYS A 248 -99.88 -17.51 57.60
C LYS A 248 -100.99 -18.55 57.37
N LEU A 249 -100.61 -19.84 57.28
CA LEU A 249 -101.52 -20.97 57.06
C LEU A 249 -102.07 -21.59 58.36
N LYS A 250 -101.66 -21.09 59.53
CA LYS A 250 -102.19 -21.48 60.85
C LYS A 250 -103.15 -20.43 61.38
#